data_AF-A0A127Q5S8-F1
#
_entry.id   AF-A0A127Q5S8-F1
#
_cell.length_a   1.000
_cell.length_b   1.000
_cell.length_c   1.000
_cell.angle_alpha   90.00
_cell.angle_beta   90.00
_cell.angle_gamma   90.00
#
_symmetry.space_group_name_H-M   'P 1'
#
loop_
_entity.id
_entity.type
_entity.pdbx_description
1 polymer ?
#
loop_
_entity_poly.entity_id
_entity_poly.type
_entity_poly.pdbx_seq_one_letter_code
_entity_poly.pdbx_strand_id
1 'polypeptide(L)' 'MYYLCEGREDSVFIPVGAFADQAFPAPTFSVYEERMHSWVEMPADIEHMA' A
#
# COMPACT_ATOMS: atom_id res chain seq x y z
N MET A 1 -3.43 -13.34 -6.28
CA MET A 1 -3.08 -13.25 -4.85
C MET A 1 -3.85 -12.09 -4.26
N TYR A 2 -4.57 -12.31 -3.16
CA TYR A 2 -5.33 -11.26 -2.46
C TYR A 2 -5.27 -11.54 -0.96
N TYR A 3 -5.55 -10.52 -0.16
CA TYR A 3 -5.63 -10.62 1.29
C TYR A 3 -7.01 -10.19 1.78
N LEU A 4 -7.46 -10.84 2.84
CA LEU A 4 -8.59 -10.42 3.65
C LEU A 4 -8.03 -9.82 4.95
N CYS A 5 -8.70 -8.80 5.47
CA CYS A 5 -8.29 -8.15 6.71
C CYS A 5 -9.40 -8.33 7.74
N GLU A 6 -9.06 -8.85 8.91
CA GLU A 6 -10.01 -8.94 10.02
C GLU A 6 -10.51 -7.55 10.40
N GLY A 7 -11.83 -7.41 10.59
CA GLY A 7 -12.49 -6.12 10.82
C GLY A 7 -12.74 -5.29 9.56
N ARG A 8 -12.46 -5.83 8.36
CA ARG A 8 -12.82 -5.25 7.06
C ARG A 8 -13.37 -6.34 6.13
N GLU A 9 -14.36 -7.10 6.59
CA GLU A 9 -14.88 -8.26 5.85
C GLU A 9 -15.46 -7.91 4.47
N ASP A 10 -15.95 -6.68 4.29
CA ASP A 10 -16.47 -6.18 3.02
C ASP A 10 -15.38 -5.69 2.04
N SER A 11 -14.10 -5.93 2.35
CA SER A 11 -12.96 -5.46 1.56
C SER A 11 -11.96 -6.56 1.24
N VAL A 12 -11.37 -6.48 0.05
CA VAL A 12 -10.23 -7.30 -0.37
C VAL A 12 -9.04 -6.41 -0.70
N PHE A 13 -7.84 -6.86 -0.38
CA PHE A 13 -6.60 -6.12 -0.63
C PHE A 13 -5.79 -6.86 -1.71
N ILE A 14 -5.39 -6.13 -2.75
CA ILE A 14 -4.70 -6.68 -3.91
C ILE A 14 -3.33 -5.99 -4.04
N PRO A 15 -2.21 -6.72 -3.92
CA PRO A 15 -0.88 -6.16 -4.08
C PRO A 15 -0.55 -5.95 -5.57
N VAL A 16 -1.02 -4.85 -6.15
CA VAL A 16 -0.89 -4.58 -7.60
C VAL A 16 0.56 -4.56 -8.11
N GLY A 17 1.53 -4.20 -7.25
CA GLY A 17 2.96 -4.24 -7.61
C GLY A 17 3.52 -5.64 -7.92
N ALA A 18 2.83 -6.72 -7.51
CA ALA A 18 3.25 -8.08 -7.83
C ALA A 18 2.95 -8.50 -9.28
N PHE A 19 2.15 -7.73 -10.01
CA PHE A 19 1.70 -8.07 -11.37
C PHE A 19 2.57 -7.45 -12.48
N ALA A 20 3.54 -6.60 -12.14
CA ALA A 20 4.46 -5.94 -13.08
C ALA A 20 3.79 -5.20 -14.26
N ASP A 21 2.54 -4.74 -14.08
CA ASP A 21 1.81 -3.94 -15.06
C ASP A 21 2.03 -2.44 -14.80
N GLN A 22 2.54 -1.73 -15.80
CA GLN A 22 2.84 -0.30 -15.73
C GLN A 22 1.60 0.59 -15.81
N ALA A 23 0.44 0.04 -16.16
CA ALA A 23 -0.82 0.78 -16.19
C ALA A 23 -1.39 1.03 -14.78
N PHE A 24 -0.90 0.34 -13.74
CA PHE A 24 -1.31 0.63 -12.38
C PHE A 24 -0.76 1.98 -11.91
N PRO A 25 -1.58 2.81 -11.24
CA PRO A 25 -1.13 4.08 -10.73
C PRO A 25 -0.10 3.90 -9.62
N ALA A 26 0.79 4.89 -9.49
CA ALA A 26 1.68 4.99 -8.34
C ALA A 26 0.87 5.15 -7.03
N PRO A 27 1.40 4.69 -5.88
CA PRO A 27 0.73 4.86 -4.59
C PRO A 27 0.63 6.34 -4.22
N THR A 28 -0.51 6.76 -3.68
CA THR A 28 -0.77 8.15 -3.29
C THR A 28 -0.91 8.35 -1.79
N PHE A 29 -1.04 7.28 -1.01
CA PHE A 29 -1.26 7.34 0.44
C PHE A 29 -0.53 6.21 1.17
N SER A 30 0.18 6.55 2.26
CA SER A 30 0.91 5.63 3.14
C SER A 30 0.17 5.47 4.47
N VAL A 31 -0.16 4.22 4.83
CA VAL A 31 -0.99 3.90 6.02
C VAL A 31 -0.16 3.41 7.21
N TYR A 32 0.80 2.53 7.00
CA TYR A 32 1.49 1.81 8.09
C TYR A 32 2.93 2.26 8.30
N GLU A 33 3.21 3.52 8.00
CA GLU A 33 4.57 4.08 7.99
C GLU A 33 5.26 4.03 9.35
N GLU A 34 4.53 4.25 10.44
CA GLU A 34 5.06 4.20 11.81
C GLU A 34 5.72 2.84 12.14
N ARG A 35 5.32 1.78 11.43
CA ARG A 35 5.84 0.41 11.62
C ARG A 35 6.72 -0.05 10.46
N MET A 36 7.11 0.84 9.54
CA MET A 36 7.96 0.47 8.42
C MET A 36 9.41 0.24 8.85
N HIS A 37 10.13 -0.56 8.08
CA HIS A 37 11.56 -0.70 8.28
C HIS A 37 12.31 0.56 7.79
N SER A 38 13.38 0.95 8.49
CA SER A 38 14.13 2.18 8.23
C SER A 38 14.82 2.27 6.85
N TRP A 39 14.88 1.17 6.10
CA TRP A 39 15.44 1.12 4.74
C TRP A 39 14.41 1.34 3.64
N VAL A 40 13.13 1.48 4.00
CA VAL A 40 12.06 1.78 3.06
C VAL A 40 11.94 3.30 2.96
N GLU A 41 11.92 3.82 1.73
CA GLU A 41 11.75 5.25 1.44
C GLU A 41 10.41 5.45 0.72
N MET A 42 9.68 6.51 1.10
CA MET A 42 8.42 6.89 0.45
C MET A 42 8.66 7.84 -0.73
N PRO A 43 7.80 7.81 -1.76
CA PRO A 43 7.75 8.87 -2.77
C PRO A 43 7.57 10.24 -2.11
N ALA A 44 8.25 11.26 -2.65
CA ALA A 44 8.30 12.59 -2.04
C ALA A 44 6.93 13.30 -1.94
N ASP A 45 5.97 12.91 -2.77
CA ASP A 45 4.63 13.49 -2.89
C ASP A 45 3.52 12.61 -2.32
N ILE A 46 3.86 11.54 -1.58
CA ILE A 46 2.86 10.67 -0.97
C ILE A 46 2.15 11.38 0.19
N GLU A 47 0.85 11.13 0.35
CA GLU A 47 0.12 11.53 1.55
C GLU A 47 0.36 10.52 2.67
N HIS A 48 0.51 10.99 3.90
CA HIS A 48 0.81 10.15 5.06
C HIS A 48 -0.36 10.12 6.03
N MET A 49 -0.63 8.96 6.63
CA MET A 49 -1.56 8.87 7.75
C MET A 49 -0.98 9.59 8.97
N ALA A 50 -1.75 10.56 9.51
CA ALA A 50 -1.40 11.33 10.70
C ALA A 50 -1.51 10.54 12.01
#